data_AF-A0AA39H3N7-F1
#
_entry.id   AF-A0AA39H3N7-F1
#
_cell.length_a   1.000
_cell.length_b   1.000
_cell.length_c   1.000
_cell.angle_alpha   90.00
_cell.angle_beta   90.00
_cell.angle_gamma   90.00
#
_symmetry.space_group_name_H-M   'P 1'
#
loop_
_entity.id
_entity.type
_entity.pdbx_description
1 polymer ?
#
loop_
_entity_poly.entity_id
_entity_poly.type
_entity_poly.pdbx_seq_one_letter_code
_entity_poly.pdbx_strand_id
1 'polypeptide(L)'
;MNRAGARLLSWMPSIGKNFTERRLCATLPSGSPNPYEKEKVKCLLCAHDIKLDYKNSRLLQQFVSSFSGRVYDRHVTGLCSHQHDKLVKTIALSRRAGYMPIFVKDPKYLRDAKLFDPMKPIRSHSFA
;
A
#
# COMPACT_ATOMS: atom_id res chain seq x y z
N MET A 1 6.21 -79.44 25.32
CA MET A 1 5.36 -79.23 24.12
C MET A 1 5.68 -77.87 23.52
N ASN A 2 6.46 -77.89 22.45
CA ASN A 2 6.37 -77.11 21.20
C ASN A 2 5.86 -75.65 21.15
N ARG A 3 6.64 -74.88 20.34
CA ARG A 3 6.36 -73.69 19.50
C ARG A 3 6.57 -72.33 20.19
N ALA A 4 7.71 -71.66 19.96
CA ALA A 4 8.13 -70.95 18.75
C ALA A 4 7.31 -69.68 18.48
N GLY A 5 7.94 -68.53 18.70
CA GLY A 5 7.52 -67.21 18.26
C GLY A 5 8.75 -66.30 18.25
N ALA A 6 9.15 -65.91 17.04
CA ALA A 6 10.47 -65.39 16.70
C ALA A 6 10.60 -63.88 16.87
N ARG A 7 11.87 -63.46 16.98
CA ARG A 7 12.48 -62.20 16.51
C ARG A 7 11.79 -60.89 16.89
N LEU A 8 12.57 -59.98 17.49
CA LEU A 8 13.09 -58.85 16.72
C LEU A 8 14.42 -58.37 17.31
N LEU A 9 15.34 -58.16 16.39
CA LEU A 9 16.76 -57.91 16.59
C LEU A 9 16.97 -56.57 17.32
N SER A 10 17.68 -56.63 18.44
CA SER A 10 18.54 -55.54 18.89
C SER A 10 19.54 -55.25 17.77
N TRP A 11 19.50 -54.06 17.18
CA TRP A 11 20.59 -53.33 16.51
C TRP A 11 19.97 -52.23 15.63
N MET A 12 19.74 -51.06 16.21
CA MET A 12 19.57 -49.82 15.44
C MET A 12 20.82 -48.97 15.64
N PRO A 13 21.63 -48.74 14.60
CA PRO A 13 22.67 -47.72 14.63
C PRO A 13 22.03 -46.33 14.68
N SER A 14 22.52 -45.47 15.58
CA SER A 14 22.20 -44.04 15.58
C SER A 14 22.72 -43.41 14.29
N ILE A 15 21.83 -43.24 13.31
CA ILE A 15 22.12 -42.47 12.10
C ILE A 15 21.98 -40.99 12.46
N GLY A 16 23.12 -40.37 12.74
CA GLY A 16 23.26 -38.92 12.84
C GLY A 16 22.85 -38.27 11.52
N LYS A 17 21.79 -37.47 11.54
CA LYS A 17 21.35 -36.68 10.38
C LYS A 17 22.17 -35.39 10.28
N ASN A 18 23.46 -35.53 9.94
CA ASN A 18 24.21 -34.45 9.31
C ASN A 18 23.88 -34.49 7.82
N PHE A 19 22.66 -34.09 7.48
CA PHE A 19 22.17 -34.03 6.11
C PHE A 19 22.07 -32.56 5.70
N THR A 20 23.13 -32.05 5.09
CA THR A 20 23.10 -31.27 3.84
C THR A 20 24.49 -30.68 3.59
N GLU A 21 25.35 -31.46 2.93
CA GLU A 21 26.48 -30.87 2.21
C GLU A 21 26.47 -31.32 0.74
N ARG A 22 26.46 -30.31 -0.13
CA ARG A 22 26.80 -30.25 -1.57
C ARG A 22 25.87 -30.89 -2.61
N ARG A 23 25.25 -29.98 -3.38
CA ARG A 23 25.33 -30.04 -4.86
C ARG A 23 25.49 -28.61 -5.41
N LEU A 24 26.73 -28.21 -5.69
CA LEU A 24 27.01 -27.07 -6.58
C LEU A 24 26.67 -27.51 -8.01
N CYS A 25 25.54 -27.05 -8.55
CA CYS A 25 25.35 -26.95 -9.99
C CYS A 25 25.67 -25.50 -10.38
N ALA A 26 26.83 -25.31 -11.01
CA ALA A 26 27.33 -24.02 -11.48
C ALA A 26 26.60 -23.56 -12.76
N THR A 27 25.32 -23.22 -12.63
CA THR A 27 24.56 -22.35 -13.55
C THR A 27 23.55 -21.51 -12.77
N LEU A 28 23.95 -20.97 -11.62
CA LEU A 28 23.16 -19.99 -10.89
C LEU A 28 23.37 -18.63 -11.56
N PRO A 29 22.36 -18.03 -12.21
CA PRO A 29 22.49 -16.65 -12.65
C PRO A 29 22.73 -15.79 -11.39
N SER A 30 23.91 -15.20 -11.35
CA SER A 30 24.33 -14.16 -10.41
C SER A 30 23.21 -13.14 -10.22
N GLY A 31 23.01 -12.68 -8.98
CA GLY A 31 21.96 -11.75 -8.53
C GLY A 31 21.92 -10.39 -9.23
N SER A 32 21.61 -10.39 -10.53
CA SER A 32 21.18 -9.22 -11.27
C SER A 32 19.76 -8.84 -10.84
N PRO A 33 19.43 -7.53 -10.79
CA PRO A 33 18.04 -7.10 -10.64
C PRO A 33 17.21 -7.69 -11.78
N ASN A 34 15.95 -8.01 -11.49
CA ASN A 34 15.07 -8.64 -12.46
C ASN A 34 14.87 -7.73 -13.69
N PRO A 35 15.28 -8.14 -14.91
CA PRO A 35 15.19 -7.30 -16.11
C PRO A 35 13.75 -7.02 -16.56
N TYR A 36 12.75 -7.73 -16.02
CA TYR A 36 11.32 -7.49 -16.26
C TYR A 36 10.64 -6.68 -15.14
N GLU A 37 11.39 -6.16 -14.17
CA GLU A 37 10.83 -5.36 -13.10
C GLU A 37 10.34 -4.00 -13.65
N LYS A 38 9.03 -3.77 -13.53
CA LYS A 38 8.41 -2.49 -13.90
C LYS A 38 8.78 -1.42 -12.88
N GLU A 39 8.93 -0.18 -13.35
CA GLU A 39 9.15 0.95 -12.46
C GLU A 39 8.03 1.08 -11.42
N LYS A 40 8.41 1.45 -10.19
CA LYS A 40 7.47 1.61 -9.10
C LYS A 40 6.57 2.82 -9.37
N VAL A 41 5.26 2.57 -9.43
CA VAL A 41 4.25 3.62 -9.60
C VAL A 41 4.30 4.57 -8.40
N LYS A 42 4.55 5.86 -8.68
CA LYS A 42 4.59 6.93 -7.68
C LYS A 42 3.21 7.59 -7.54
N CYS A 43 2.92 8.12 -6.35
CA CYS A 43 1.72 8.92 -6.12
C CYS A 43 1.83 10.30 -6.80
N LEU A 44 0.70 10.95 -7.10
CA LEU A 44 0.66 12.30 -7.70
C LEU A 44 1.51 13.32 -6.93
N LEU A 45 1.37 13.38 -5.60
CA LEU A 45 2.14 14.28 -4.75
C LEU A 45 3.64 13.95 -4.72
N CYS A 46 3.98 12.67 -4.90
CA CYS A 46 5.34 12.15 -4.88
C CYS A 46 6.04 12.34 -6.23
N ALA A 47 5.29 12.34 -7.33
CA ALA A 47 5.80 12.52 -8.68
C ALA A 47 6.09 14.00 -8.97
N HIS A 48 5.29 14.91 -8.39
CA HIS A 48 5.42 16.36 -8.58
C HIS A 48 6.12 17.08 -7.41
N ASP A 49 6.58 16.34 -6.38
CA ASP A 49 7.23 16.88 -5.17
C ASP A 49 6.48 18.04 -4.49
N ILE A 50 5.14 17.93 -4.46
CA ILE A 50 4.26 18.98 -3.90
C ILE A 50 4.23 18.86 -2.38
N LYS A 51 4.63 19.93 -1.69
CA LYS A 51 4.53 20.06 -0.22
C LYS A 51 3.11 20.45 0.18
N LEU A 52 2.56 19.73 1.17
CA LEU A 52 1.21 19.98 1.69
C LEU A 52 1.25 21.02 2.81
N ASP A 53 0.71 22.20 2.53
CA ASP A 53 0.58 23.30 3.50
C ASP A 53 -0.89 23.54 3.89
N TYR A 54 -1.15 23.74 5.18
CA TYR A 54 -2.51 23.99 5.69
C TYR A 54 -3.09 25.34 5.25
N LYS A 55 -2.22 26.27 4.83
CA LYS A 55 -2.56 27.59 4.31
C LYS A 55 -3.08 27.53 2.87
N ASN A 56 -2.70 26.49 2.11
CA ASN A 56 -3.11 26.35 0.72
C ASN A 56 -4.46 25.64 0.62
N SER A 57 -5.54 26.38 0.89
CA SER A 57 -6.91 25.85 0.81
C SER A 57 -7.27 25.35 -0.59
N ARG A 58 -6.78 26.00 -1.65
CA ARG A 58 -7.07 25.61 -3.04
C ARG A 58 -6.66 24.17 -3.35
N LEU A 59 -5.44 23.77 -2.96
CA LEU A 59 -4.95 22.41 -3.16
C LEU A 59 -5.73 21.40 -2.31
N LEU A 60 -5.90 21.69 -1.02
CA LEU A 60 -6.57 20.77 -0.09
C LEU A 60 -8.03 20.51 -0.49
N GLN A 61 -8.70 21.54 -1.01
CA GLN A 61 -10.08 21.47 -1.43
C GLN A 61 -10.30 20.63 -2.71
N GLN A 62 -9.24 20.25 -3.44
CA GLN A 62 -9.32 19.28 -4.54
C GLN A 62 -9.51 17.85 -4.02
N PHE A 63 -9.05 17.56 -2.81
CA PHE A 63 -9.15 16.23 -2.16
C PHE A 63 -10.44 16.05 -1.34
N VAL A 64 -11.36 17.02 -1.42
CA VAL A 64 -12.60 17.06 -0.65
C VAL A 64 -13.80 17.00 -1.61
N SER A 65 -14.81 16.24 -1.24
CA SER A 65 -16.10 16.17 -1.94
C SER A 65 -16.79 17.54 -1.96
N SER A 66 -17.27 17.94 -3.13
CA SER A 66 -17.95 19.22 -3.33
C SER A 66 -19.23 19.35 -2.52
N PHE A 67 -19.98 18.26 -2.38
CA PHE A 67 -21.30 18.25 -1.73
C PHE A 67 -21.22 18.01 -0.23
N SER A 68 -20.41 17.05 0.21
CA SER A 68 -20.41 16.60 1.61
C SER A 68 -19.26 17.17 2.43
N GLY A 69 -18.28 17.81 1.81
CA GLY A 69 -17.08 18.26 2.51
C GLY A 69 -16.23 17.10 3.07
N ARG A 70 -16.51 15.85 2.68
CA ARG A 70 -15.74 14.68 3.15
C ARG A 70 -14.44 14.55 2.36
N VAL A 71 -13.36 14.18 3.02
CA VAL A 71 -12.08 13.89 2.37
C VAL A 71 -12.22 12.57 1.60
N TYR A 72 -11.72 12.52 0.35
CA TYR A 72 -11.72 11.29 -0.43
C TYR A 72 -10.72 10.27 0.11
N ASP A 73 -11.09 8.99 0.03
CA ASP A 73 -10.24 7.89 0.48
C ASP A 73 -9.06 7.60 -0.48
N ARG A 74 -8.13 6.75 -0.02
CA ARG A 74 -6.96 6.31 -0.78
C ARG A 74 -7.29 5.60 -2.08
N HIS A 75 -8.38 4.82 -2.12
CA HIS A 75 -8.77 4.05 -3.31
C HIS A 75 -9.30 4.93 -4.45
N VAL A 76 -9.77 6.14 -4.13
CA VAL A 76 -10.19 7.17 -5.09
C VAL A 76 -9.00 8.02 -5.52
N THR A 77 -8.20 8.50 -4.57
CA THR A 77 -7.11 9.46 -4.83
C THR A 77 -5.81 8.82 -5.32
N GLY A 78 -5.59 7.53 -5.07
CA GLY A 78 -4.35 6.83 -5.46
C GLY A 78 -3.10 7.31 -4.71
N LEU A 79 -3.25 7.99 -3.57
CA LEU A 79 -2.11 8.45 -2.77
C LEU A 79 -1.46 7.32 -1.96
N CYS A 80 -0.15 7.42 -1.72
CA CYS A 80 0.55 6.60 -0.73
C CYS A 80 -0.04 6.84 0.66
N SER A 81 -0.07 5.81 1.52
CA SER A 81 -0.60 5.91 2.89
C SER A 81 0.00 7.08 3.68
N HIS A 82 1.32 7.25 3.62
CA HIS A 82 2.02 8.33 4.29
C HIS A 82 1.57 9.74 3.84
N GLN A 83 1.35 9.93 2.54
CA GLN A 83 0.88 11.22 2.02
C GLN A 83 -0.59 11.45 2.34
N HIS A 84 -1.40 10.39 2.33
CA HIS A 84 -2.80 10.47 2.71
C HIS A 84 -2.97 10.87 4.19
N ASP A 85 -2.21 10.28 5.11
CA ASP A 85 -2.26 10.62 6.53
C ASP A 85 -1.81 12.07 6.78
N LYS A 86 -0.77 12.52 6.06
CA LYS A 86 -0.35 13.92 6.09
C LYS A 86 -1.45 14.84 5.60
N LEU A 87 -2.09 14.50 4.49
CA LEU A 87 -3.19 15.27 3.92
C LEU A 87 -4.37 15.41 4.88
N VAL A 88 -4.80 14.31 5.53
CA VAL A 88 -5.88 14.33 6.52
C VAL A 88 -5.54 15.25 7.71
N LYS A 89 -4.30 15.17 8.23
CA LYS A 89 -3.82 16.05 9.31
C LYS A 89 -3.78 17.52 8.88
N THR A 90 -3.29 17.80 7.68
CA THR A 90 -3.21 19.16 7.12
C THR A 90 -4.60 19.76 6.88
N ILE A 91 -5.55 18.96 6.39
CA ILE A 91 -6.97 19.36 6.24
C ILE A 91 -7.60 19.66 7.60
N ALA A 92 -7.39 18.80 8.59
CA ALA A 92 -7.89 19.02 9.94
C ALA A 92 -7.29 20.28 10.58
N LEU A 93 -6.02 20.58 10.30
CA LEU A 93 -5.38 21.82 10.73
C LEU A 93 -5.96 23.05 10.01
N SER A 94 -6.13 22.98 8.69
CA SER A 94 -6.69 24.05 7.86
C SER A 94 -8.12 24.43 8.30
N ARG A 95 -8.94 23.43 8.61
CA ARG A 95 -10.30 23.60 9.16
C ARG A 95 -10.29 24.29 10.52
N ARG A 96 -9.44 23.83 11.44
CA ARG A 96 -9.31 24.44 12.77
C ARG A 96 -8.80 25.88 12.71
N ALA A 97 -7.92 26.18 11.76
CA ALA A 97 -7.38 27.52 11.53
C ALA A 97 -8.34 28.44 10.75
N GLY A 98 -9.48 27.93 10.25
CA GLY A 98 -10.46 28.74 9.51
C GLY A 98 -10.12 29.02 8.05
N TYR A 99 -9.12 28.35 7.47
CA TYR A 99 -8.76 28.53 6.05
C TYR A 99 -9.68 27.75 5.08
N MET A 100 -10.40 26.73 5.57
CA MET A 100 -11.24 25.87 4.75
C MET A 100 -12.53 25.47 5.49
N PRO A 101 -13.71 25.53 4.84
CA PRO A 101 -14.97 25.09 5.42
C PRO A 101 -15.03 23.57 5.70
N ILE A 102 -15.89 23.18 6.65
CA ILE A 102 -16.04 21.79 7.10
C ILE A 102 -17.09 21.04 6.26
N PHE A 103 -18.26 21.65 6.04
CA PHE A 103 -19.43 20.97 5.48
C PHE A 103 -19.49 20.98 3.96
N VAL A 104 -19.13 22.09 3.33
CA VAL A 104 -19.25 22.29 1.88
C VAL A 104 -17.95 22.91 1.38
N LYS A 105 -17.57 22.59 0.15
CA LYS A 105 -16.43 23.20 -0.54
C LYS A 105 -16.69 24.67 -0.84
N ASP A 106 -15.67 25.52 -0.73
CA ASP A 106 -15.81 26.93 -1.10
C ASP A 106 -16.27 27.09 -2.56
N PRO A 107 -17.27 27.95 -2.83
CA PRO A 107 -17.82 28.12 -4.18
C PRO A 107 -16.79 28.62 -5.18
N LYS A 108 -15.75 29.33 -4.70
CA LYS A 108 -14.62 29.82 -5.50
C LYS A 108 -13.84 28.68 -6.18
N TYR A 109 -13.72 27.53 -5.52
CA TYR A 109 -12.90 26.41 -5.99
C TYR A 109 -13.71 25.30 -6.67
N LEU A 110 -15.03 25.47 -6.83
CA LEU A 110 -15.91 24.45 -7.45
C LEU A 110 -15.59 24.21 -8.93
N ARG A 111 -15.13 25.25 -9.64
CA ARG A 111 -14.81 25.19 -11.07
C ARG A 111 -13.36 24.81 -11.38
N ASP A 112 -12.55 24.52 -10.36
CA ASP A 112 -11.19 24.04 -10.58
C ASP A 112 -11.22 22.67 -11.28
N ALA A 113 -10.21 22.41 -12.14
CA ALA A 113 -10.07 21.12 -12.80
C ALA A 113 -10.04 19.99 -11.75
N LYS A 114 -10.91 18.98 -11.94
CA LYS A 114 -11.03 17.86 -11.01
C LYS A 114 -9.88 16.89 -11.27
N LEU A 115 -9.12 16.60 -10.22
CA LEU A 115 -8.01 15.64 -10.28
C LEU A 115 -8.49 14.19 -10.18
N PHE A 116 -9.69 13.99 -9.62
CA PHE A 116 -10.26 12.67 -9.33
C PHE A 116 -11.73 12.62 -9.69
N ASP A 117 -12.15 11.49 -10.24
CA ASP A 117 -13.55 11.16 -10.47
C ASP A 117 -14.00 10.13 -9.43
N PRO A 118 -14.87 10.51 -8.47
CA PRO A 118 -15.35 9.59 -7.42
C PRO A 118 -16.07 8.35 -7.96
N MET A 119 -16.61 8.45 -9.19
CA MET A 119 -17.35 7.36 -9.85
C MET A 119 -16.44 6.29 -10.47
N LYS A 120 -15.14 6.55 -10.63
CA LYS A 120 -14.18 5.62 -11.23
C LYS A 120 -12.99 5.37 -10.29
N PRO A 121 -13.20 4.68 -9.16
CA PRO A 121 -12.11 4.38 -8.22
C PRO A 121 -11.11 3.39 -8.83
N ILE A 122 -9.84 3.49 -8.42
CA ILE A 122 -8.74 2.66 -8.92
C ILE A 122 -8.88 1.20 -8.45
N ARG A 123 -9.43 1.02 -7.25
CA ARG A 123 -9.79 -0.30 -6.70
C ARG A 123 -11.29 -0.33 -6.48
N SER A 124 -11.95 -1.37 -6.99
CA SER A 124 -13.36 -1.61 -6.70
C SER A 124 -13.55 -1.85 -5.20
N HIS A 125 -14.66 -1.35 -4.67
CA HIS A 125 -15.12 -1.68 -3.33
C HIS A 125 -16.14 -2.82 -3.44
N SER A 126 -16.30 -3.62 -2.39
CA SER A 126 -17.16 -4.82 -2.42
C SER A 126 -18.66 -4.54 -2.63
N PHE A 127 -19.07 -3.26 -2.63
CA PHE A 127 -20.47 -2.84 -2.83
C PHE A 127 -20.67 -2.00 -4.12
N ALA A 128 -19.68 -1.99 -5.03
CA ALA A 128 -19.79 -1.43 -6.39
C ALA A 128 -20.20 -2.49 -7.40
#